data_AF-A0A2Z6RJJ3-F1
#
_entry.id   AF-A0A2Z6RJJ3-F1
#
_cell.length_a   1.000
_cell.length_b   1.000
_cell.length_c   1.000
_cell.angle_alpha   90.00
_cell.angle_beta   90.00
_cell.angle_gamma   90.00
#
_symmetry.space_group_name_H-M   'P 1'
#
loop_
_entity.id
_entity.type
_entity.pdbx_description
1 polymer ?
#
loop_
_entity_poly.entity_id
_entity_poly.type
_entity_poly.pdbx_seq_one_letter_code
_entity_poly.pdbx_strand_id
1 'polypeptide(L)'
;MSYQKDLENLLMINFIKSSQIFEGSDNESNDSEEQFEAEESELISLGLCSLLDSRYLEPRKYNIAKSQEWWHSILPKYDDIRFKKIMRMDPQSFQNLATKIGTHSIFQSTGNKQQAPELQLAIFLRRRVMSTILSLKSSLIIWPTGELRKKVHIGFSNIGGFNNVIGAIDGTHIILETAPLKQPEIYWNRKKKYSIQCQSIVDHNGIFIDYEIGWPGPVHDAKV
;
A
#
# COMPACT_ATOMS: atom_id res chain seq x y z
N MET A 1 19.86 -17.01 20.79
CA MET A 1 19.14 -16.81 22.07
C MET A 1 20.08 -16.42 23.21
N SER A 2 21.34 -16.88 23.27
CA SER A 2 22.31 -16.46 24.32
C SER A 2 22.70 -14.97 24.19
N TYR A 3 23.31 -14.58 23.07
CA TYR A 3 23.87 -13.24 22.86
C TYR A 3 22.90 -12.06 23.04
N GLN A 4 21.62 -12.22 22.70
CA GLN A 4 20.62 -11.15 22.83
C GLN A 4 20.25 -10.90 24.29
N LYS A 5 20.15 -11.96 25.08
CA LYS A 5 19.87 -11.88 26.51
C LYS A 5 21.08 -11.34 27.26
N ASP A 6 22.28 -11.66 26.78
CA ASP A 6 23.54 -11.12 27.31
C ASP A 6 23.65 -9.61 27.03
N LEU A 7 23.23 -9.14 25.85
CA LEU A 7 23.22 -7.71 25.49
C LEU A 7 22.15 -6.91 26.24
N GLU A 8 20.94 -7.45 26.37
CA GLU A 8 19.84 -6.85 27.15
C GLU A 8 20.21 -6.78 28.64
N ASN A 9 20.84 -7.83 29.18
CA ASN A 9 21.35 -7.81 30.55
C ASN A 9 22.47 -6.78 30.74
N LEU A 10 23.40 -6.63 29.78
CA LEU A 10 24.45 -5.61 29.83
C LEU A 10 23.89 -4.18 29.82
N LEU A 11 22.89 -3.91 28.98
CA LEU A 11 22.21 -2.61 28.92
C LEU A 11 21.36 -2.35 30.17
N MET A 12 20.69 -3.37 30.71
CA MET A 12 19.90 -3.25 31.93
C MET A 12 20.80 -3.01 33.16
N ILE A 13 21.94 -3.69 33.24
CA ILE A 13 22.94 -3.48 34.30
C ILE A 13 23.53 -2.07 34.22
N ASN A 14 23.87 -1.57 33.04
CA ASN A 14 24.41 -0.22 32.87
C ASN A 14 23.34 0.87 33.08
N PHE A 15 22.08 0.63 32.71
CA PHE A 15 20.96 1.54 33.03
C PHE A 15 20.71 1.62 34.54
N ILE A 16 20.79 0.48 35.25
CA ILE A 16 20.63 0.45 36.72
C ILE A 16 21.82 1.13 37.40
N LYS A 17 23.05 0.91 36.93
CA LYS A 17 24.24 1.59 37.46
C LYS A 17 24.18 3.11 37.27
N SER A 18 23.85 3.58 36.07
CA SER A 18 23.66 5.02 35.80
C SER A 18 22.48 5.63 36.58
N SER A 19 21.47 4.83 36.93
CA SER A 19 20.36 5.26 37.80
C SER A 19 20.73 5.29 39.29
N GLN A 20 21.70 4.48 39.74
CA GLN A 20 22.17 4.43 41.13
C GLN A 20 23.24 5.48 41.46
N ILE A 21 23.85 6.11 40.47
CA ILE A 21 24.76 7.25 40.65
C ILE A 21 24.03 8.49 41.22
N PHE A 22 22.69 8.51 41.22
CA PHE A 22 21.90 9.64 41.72
C PHE A 22 21.60 9.63 43.24
N GLU A 23 22.05 8.63 44.02
CA GLU A 23 21.78 8.56 45.48
C GLU A 23 23.02 8.41 46.40
N GLY A 24 24.24 8.61 45.91
CA GLY A 24 25.46 8.53 46.75
C GLY A 24 26.30 9.80 46.71
N SER A 25 26.30 10.58 47.80
CA SER A 25 27.15 11.77 47.97
C SER A 25 28.61 11.43 48.30
N ASP A 26 29.51 12.21 47.70
CA ASP A 26 30.83 12.69 48.16
C ASP A 26 31.94 11.67 48.52
N ASN A 27 32.93 11.51 47.63
CA ASN A 27 34.31 12.03 47.75
C ASN A 27 35.42 11.16 47.10
N GLU A 28 36.32 11.87 46.40
CA GLU A 28 37.74 11.58 46.09
C GLU A 28 38.11 10.52 45.01
N SER A 29 38.31 10.94 43.75
CA SER A 29 39.63 10.98 43.03
C SER A 29 39.47 11.20 41.51
N ASN A 30 39.83 12.39 41.03
CA ASN A 30 39.44 12.92 39.70
C ASN A 30 40.12 12.30 38.45
N ASP A 31 41.22 11.55 38.56
CA ASP A 31 41.91 11.06 37.34
C ASP A 31 41.48 9.65 36.91
N SER A 32 41.02 8.82 37.84
CA SER A 32 40.50 7.47 37.53
C SER A 32 39.02 7.50 37.12
N GLU A 33 38.22 8.41 37.69
CA GLU A 33 36.78 8.49 37.38
C GLU A 33 36.54 8.96 35.94
N GLU A 34 37.27 9.97 35.46
CA GLU A 34 37.13 10.46 34.07
C GLU A 34 37.50 9.38 33.04
N GLN A 35 38.50 8.55 33.33
CA GLN A 35 38.94 7.49 32.42
C GLN A 35 37.95 6.31 32.39
N PHE A 36 37.33 5.97 33.52
CA PHE A 36 36.26 4.98 33.58
C PHE A 36 34.96 5.47 32.92
N GLU A 37 34.58 6.74 33.11
CA GLU A 37 33.42 7.34 32.45
C GLU A 37 33.59 7.42 30.94
N ALA A 38 34.80 7.72 30.45
CA ALA A 38 35.10 7.76 29.03
C ALA A 38 34.98 6.36 28.37
N GLU A 39 35.52 5.32 29.01
CA GLU A 39 35.41 3.92 28.53
C GLU A 39 33.96 3.42 28.58
N GLU A 40 33.19 3.77 29.62
CA GLU A 40 31.77 3.41 29.72
C GLU A 40 30.94 4.10 28.64
N SER A 41 31.20 5.39 28.36
CA SER A 41 30.58 6.14 27.27
C SER A 41 30.92 5.56 25.89
N GLU A 42 32.17 5.11 25.67
CA GLU A 42 32.59 4.47 24.43
C GLU A 42 31.89 3.12 24.20
N LEU A 43 31.75 2.31 25.26
CA LEU A 43 31.01 1.05 25.22
C LEU A 43 29.51 1.25 24.94
N ILE A 44 28.89 2.28 25.52
CA ILE A 44 27.49 2.64 25.23
C ILE A 44 27.35 3.08 23.77
N SER A 45 28.27 3.90 23.27
CA SER A 45 28.29 4.37 21.88
C SER A 45 28.44 3.20 20.90
N LEU A 46 29.34 2.27 21.16
CA LEU A 46 29.52 1.03 20.37
C LEU A 46 28.27 0.13 20.41
N GLY A 47 27.61 0.04 21.57
CA GLY A 47 26.34 -0.68 21.72
C GLY A 47 25.21 -0.05 20.91
N LEU A 48 25.09 1.28 20.93
CA LEU A 48 24.10 2.03 20.16
C LEU A 48 24.36 1.95 18.65
N CYS A 49 25.61 2.08 18.20
CA CYS A 49 25.98 1.89 16.80
C CYS A 49 25.63 0.46 16.31
N SER A 50 25.92 -0.56 17.12
CA SER A 50 25.56 -1.95 16.80
C SER A 50 24.03 -2.18 16.75
N LEU A 51 23.26 -1.49 17.60
CA LEU A 51 21.79 -1.50 17.57
C LEU A 51 21.22 -0.76 16.37
N LEU A 52 21.84 0.36 15.97
CA LEU A 52 21.43 1.16 14.81
C LEU A 52 21.76 0.45 13.48
N ASP A 53 22.87 -0.28 13.42
CA ASP A 53 23.22 -1.16 12.28
C ASP A 53 22.30 -2.39 12.21
N SER A 54 21.67 -2.75 13.32
CA SER A 54 20.67 -3.80 13.40
C SER A 54 19.29 -3.28 13.00
N ARG A 55 18.96 -3.36 11.70
CA ARG A 55 17.64 -2.95 11.15
C ARG A 55 16.43 -3.52 11.90
N TYR A 56 16.57 -4.66 12.59
CA TYR A 56 15.51 -5.28 13.40
C TYR A 56 16.10 -5.90 14.68
N LEU A 57 15.58 -5.49 15.84
CA LEU A 57 16.01 -5.94 17.17
C LEU A 57 15.51 -7.34 17.54
N GLU A 58 14.47 -7.81 16.84
CA GLU A 58 13.94 -9.16 16.96
C GLU A 58 14.07 -9.87 15.60
N PRO A 59 14.37 -11.18 15.57
CA PRO A 59 14.15 -11.97 14.36
C PRO A 59 12.71 -11.78 13.92
N ARG A 60 12.47 -11.47 12.64
CA ARG A 60 11.08 -11.35 12.14
C ARG A 60 10.32 -12.63 12.45
N LYS A 61 9.45 -12.61 13.47
CA LYS A 61 8.42 -13.65 13.71
C LYS A 61 7.26 -13.53 12.70
N TYR A 62 7.55 -13.11 11.47
CA TYR A 62 6.64 -13.27 10.36
C TYR A 62 6.94 -14.60 9.65
N ASN A 63 6.78 -15.71 10.37
CA ASN A 63 6.35 -16.94 9.70
C ASN A 63 4.85 -16.83 9.42
N ILE A 64 4.45 -15.80 8.66
CA ILE A 64 3.23 -15.96 7.88
C ILE A 64 3.64 -17.00 6.86
N ALA A 65 3.25 -18.25 7.09
CA ALA A 65 3.30 -19.27 6.06
C ALA A 65 2.60 -18.67 4.84
N LYS A 66 3.38 -18.21 3.86
CA LYS A 66 2.87 -17.94 2.51
C LYS A 66 2.56 -19.34 2.01
N SER A 67 1.37 -19.88 2.30
CA SER A 67 1.10 -21.27 1.97
C SER A 67 1.25 -21.37 0.45
N GLN A 68 2.32 -22.02 -0.01
CA GLN A 68 2.41 -22.42 -1.41
C GLN A 68 1.20 -23.31 -1.76
N GLU A 69 0.61 -23.95 -0.76
CA GLU A 69 -0.71 -24.60 -0.80
C GLU A 69 -1.78 -23.77 -1.51
N TRP A 70 -1.85 -22.46 -1.29
CA TRP A 70 -2.83 -21.64 -2.00
C TRP A 70 -2.52 -21.59 -3.50
N TRP A 71 -1.24 -21.46 -3.87
CA TRP A 71 -0.81 -21.40 -5.26
C TRP A 71 -0.93 -22.76 -5.97
N HIS A 72 -0.56 -23.86 -5.31
CA HIS A 72 -0.54 -25.20 -5.91
C HIS A 72 -1.89 -25.90 -5.82
N SER A 73 -2.62 -25.72 -4.72
CA SER A 73 -3.79 -26.54 -4.40
C SER A 73 -5.12 -25.81 -4.51
N ILE A 74 -5.12 -24.46 -4.50
CA ILE A 74 -6.35 -23.64 -4.47
C ILE A 74 -6.53 -22.82 -5.75
N LEU A 75 -5.54 -21.99 -6.13
CA LEU A 75 -5.65 -21.11 -7.29
C LEU A 75 -5.96 -21.87 -8.60
N PRO A 76 -5.36 -23.06 -8.89
CA PRO A 76 -5.66 -23.80 -10.11
C PRO A 76 -7.07 -24.39 -10.12
N LYS A 77 -7.76 -24.45 -8.97
CA LYS A 77 -9.14 -24.93 -8.84
C LYS A 77 -10.17 -23.80 -8.94
N TYR A 78 -9.73 -22.55 -9.09
CA TYR A 78 -10.65 -21.44 -9.29
C TYR A 78 -11.23 -21.49 -10.70
N ASP A 79 -12.55 -21.32 -10.78
CA ASP A 79 -13.20 -20.93 -12.03
C ASP A 79 -12.73 -19.53 -12.47
N ASP A 80 -12.94 -19.20 -13.75
CA ASP A 80 -12.52 -17.92 -14.34
C ASP A 80 -13.07 -16.71 -13.59
N ILE A 81 -14.28 -16.81 -13.03
CA ILE A 81 -14.94 -15.74 -12.28
C ILE A 81 -14.17 -15.45 -10.99
N ARG A 82 -13.87 -16.49 -10.21
CA ARG A 82 -13.08 -16.38 -8.96
C ARG A 82 -11.66 -15.96 -9.25
N PHE A 83 -11.04 -16.51 -10.29
CA PHE A 83 -9.70 -16.13 -10.69
C PHE A 83 -9.65 -14.63 -11.02
N LYS A 84 -10.54 -14.15 -11.89
CA LYS A 84 -10.64 -12.73 -12.25
C LYS A 84 -10.92 -11.84 -11.05
N LYS A 85 -11.74 -12.30 -10.10
CA LYS A 85 -12.01 -11.55 -8.87
C LYS A 85 -10.77 -11.40 -7.98
N ILE A 86 -9.97 -12.45 -7.84
CA ILE A 86 -8.78 -12.44 -6.96
C ILE A 86 -7.58 -11.78 -7.65
N MET A 87 -7.35 -12.09 -8.92
CA MET A 87 -6.18 -11.68 -9.68
C MET A 87 -6.39 -10.36 -10.42
N ARG A 88 -7.64 -9.90 -10.54
CA ARG A 88 -8.07 -8.69 -11.28
C ARG A 88 -7.76 -8.74 -12.78
N MET A 89 -7.52 -9.94 -13.30
CA MET A 89 -7.29 -10.22 -14.72
C MET A 89 -7.78 -11.63 -15.04
N ASP A 90 -8.13 -11.87 -16.30
CA ASP A 90 -8.47 -13.21 -16.75
C ASP A 90 -7.24 -14.15 -16.73
N PRO A 91 -7.45 -15.47 -16.65
CA PRO A 91 -6.36 -16.45 -16.59
C PRO A 91 -5.40 -16.37 -17.77
N GLN A 92 -5.89 -16.12 -18.99
CA GLN A 92 -5.06 -16.09 -20.18
C GLN A 92 -4.11 -14.88 -20.16
N SER A 93 -4.62 -13.70 -19.83
CA SER A 93 -3.81 -12.49 -19.65
C SER A 93 -2.77 -12.67 -18.54
N PHE A 94 -3.14 -13.33 -17.45
CA PHE A 94 -2.20 -13.67 -16.39
C PHE A 94 -1.05 -14.54 -16.90
N GLN A 95 -1.35 -15.62 -17.62
CA GLN A 95 -0.32 -16.52 -18.16
C GLN A 95 0.58 -15.79 -19.16
N ASN A 96 -0.01 -15.01 -20.07
CA ASN A 96 0.75 -14.21 -21.04
C ASN A 96 1.74 -13.26 -20.35
N LEU A 97 1.32 -12.60 -19.27
CA LEU A 97 2.18 -11.72 -18.48
C LEU A 97 3.23 -12.50 -17.71
N ALA A 98 2.85 -13.61 -17.07
CA ALA A 98 3.73 -14.49 -16.31
C ALA A 98 4.87 -15.04 -17.20
N THR A 99 4.55 -15.47 -18.42
CA THR A 99 5.56 -15.91 -19.42
C THR A 99 6.51 -14.78 -19.80
N LYS A 100 6.00 -13.57 -20.10
CA LYS A 100 6.85 -12.41 -20.45
C LYS A 100 7.80 -12.02 -19.31
N ILE A 101 7.35 -12.12 -18.06
CA ILE A 101 8.16 -11.81 -16.89
C ILE A 101 9.16 -12.94 -16.62
N GLY A 102 8.74 -14.21 -16.74
CA GLY A 102 9.58 -15.37 -16.47
C GLY A 102 10.79 -15.49 -17.41
N THR A 103 10.66 -15.04 -18.66
CA THR A 103 11.78 -15.02 -19.62
C THR A 103 12.74 -13.85 -19.42
N HIS A 104 12.40 -12.86 -18.60
CA HIS A 104 13.19 -11.65 -18.43
C HIS A 104 14.42 -11.89 -17.54
N SER A 105 15.57 -11.36 -17.96
CA SER A 105 16.88 -11.58 -17.33
C SER A 105 16.93 -11.22 -15.83
N ILE A 106 16.22 -10.16 -15.42
CA ILE A 106 16.14 -9.73 -14.01
C ILE A 106 15.63 -10.84 -13.05
N PHE A 107 14.89 -11.82 -13.58
CA PHE A 107 14.34 -12.94 -12.80
C PHE A 107 15.16 -14.23 -12.94
N GLN A 108 16.22 -14.22 -13.76
CA GLN A 108 17.14 -15.34 -13.90
C GLN A 108 18.20 -15.25 -12.79
N SER A 109 17.95 -15.94 -11.68
CA SER A 109 18.87 -15.97 -10.53
C SER A 109 20.16 -16.72 -10.88
N THR A 110 21.31 -16.11 -10.60
CA THR A 110 22.63 -16.75 -10.64
C THR A 110 23.00 -17.47 -9.33
N GLY A 111 22.18 -17.32 -8.28
CA GLY A 111 22.42 -17.93 -6.97
C GLY A 111 21.61 -19.21 -6.71
N ASN A 112 21.90 -19.89 -5.59
CA ASN A 112 21.31 -21.19 -5.23
C ASN A 112 19.78 -21.20 -5.04
N LYS A 113 19.12 -20.04 -5.00
CA LYS A 113 17.66 -19.95 -4.89
C LYS A 113 17.08 -19.48 -6.22
N GLN A 114 16.34 -20.36 -6.88
CA GLN A 114 15.54 -20.00 -8.05
C GLN A 114 14.44 -19.01 -7.64
N GLN A 115 14.24 -18.00 -8.47
CA GLN A 115 13.09 -17.10 -8.32
C GLN A 115 11.84 -17.79 -8.88
N ALA A 116 10.67 -17.41 -8.36
CA ALA A 116 9.37 -17.90 -8.84
C ALA A 116 8.52 -16.71 -9.31
N PRO A 117 8.78 -16.17 -10.52
CA PRO A 117 8.21 -14.89 -10.97
C PRO A 117 6.69 -14.93 -11.05
N GLU A 118 6.13 -16.07 -11.41
CA GLU A 118 4.69 -16.30 -11.55
C GLU A 118 3.98 -16.22 -10.19
N LEU A 119 4.54 -16.88 -9.17
CA LEU A 119 4.05 -16.82 -7.79
C LEU A 119 4.19 -15.39 -7.23
N GLN A 120 5.31 -14.72 -7.51
CA GLN A 120 5.52 -13.34 -7.10
C GLN A 120 4.51 -12.38 -7.74
N LEU A 121 4.24 -12.55 -9.03
CA LEU A 121 3.21 -11.82 -9.75
C LEU A 121 1.84 -12.06 -9.11
N ALA A 122 1.48 -13.32 -8.81
CA ALA A 122 0.22 -13.63 -8.17
C ALA A 122 0.05 -12.97 -6.79
N ILE A 123 1.11 -12.98 -5.97
CA ILE A 123 1.13 -12.30 -4.67
C ILE A 123 1.00 -10.78 -4.86
N PHE A 124 1.69 -10.21 -5.85
CA PHE A 124 1.64 -8.79 -6.16
C PHE A 124 0.23 -8.36 -6.61
N LEU A 125 -0.36 -9.06 -7.58
CA LEU A 125 -1.72 -8.80 -8.07
C LEU A 125 -2.74 -8.88 -6.94
N ARG A 126 -2.67 -9.93 -6.12
CA ARG A 126 -3.60 -10.14 -5.00
C ARG A 126 -3.45 -9.12 -3.88
N ARG A 127 -2.22 -8.72 -3.53
CA ARG A 127 -1.95 -7.95 -2.29
C ARG A 127 -1.64 -6.48 -2.52
N ARG A 128 -1.14 -6.11 -3.69
CA ARG A 128 -0.52 -4.79 -3.91
C ARG A 128 -1.19 -3.97 -4.99
N VAL A 129 -1.65 -4.57 -6.10
CA VAL A 129 -2.20 -3.81 -7.24
C VAL A 129 -3.28 -2.82 -6.83
N MET A 130 -4.27 -3.24 -6.04
CA MET A 130 -5.32 -2.31 -5.59
C MET A 130 -4.76 -1.16 -4.76
N SER A 131 -3.88 -1.46 -3.80
CA SER A 131 -3.26 -0.42 -2.98
C SER A 131 -2.40 0.53 -3.81
N THR A 132 -1.66 0.02 -4.80
CA THR A 132 -0.82 0.82 -5.68
C THR A 132 -1.68 1.73 -6.57
N ILE A 133 -2.72 1.18 -7.22
CA ILE A 133 -3.65 1.97 -8.04
C ILE A 133 -4.33 3.05 -7.18
N LEU A 134 -4.81 2.70 -5.98
CA LEU A 134 -5.44 3.65 -5.08
C LEU A 134 -4.46 4.73 -4.59
N SER A 135 -3.17 4.39 -4.41
CA SER A 135 -2.15 5.38 -4.04
C SER A 135 -1.89 6.43 -5.13
N LEU A 136 -2.20 6.10 -6.40
CA LEU A 136 -2.09 7.06 -7.50
C LEU A 136 -3.27 8.04 -7.56
N LYS A 137 -4.39 7.74 -6.89
CA LYS A 137 -5.62 8.56 -6.94
C LYS A 137 -5.33 10.04 -6.67
N SER A 138 -4.61 10.34 -5.59
CA SER A 138 -4.34 11.74 -5.17
C SER A 138 -3.47 12.51 -6.15
N SER A 139 -2.71 11.83 -7.00
CA SER A 139 -1.89 12.45 -8.04
C SER A 139 -2.57 12.58 -9.39
N LEU A 140 -3.62 11.79 -9.64
CA LEU A 140 -4.30 11.71 -10.94
C LEU A 140 -5.61 12.49 -10.98
N ILE A 141 -6.37 12.48 -9.88
CA ILE A 141 -7.67 13.15 -9.77
C ILE A 141 -7.49 14.38 -8.89
N ILE A 142 -7.35 15.53 -9.53
CA ILE A 142 -7.01 16.80 -8.87
C ILE A 142 -8.02 17.86 -9.30
N TRP A 143 -8.62 18.50 -8.31
CA TRP A 143 -9.47 19.67 -8.55
C TRP A 143 -8.64 20.83 -9.12
N PRO A 144 -9.04 21.45 -10.25
CA PRO A 144 -8.24 22.46 -10.90
C PRO A 144 -8.19 23.76 -10.07
N THR A 145 -6.97 24.22 -9.78
CA THR A 145 -6.70 25.48 -9.08
C THR A 145 -5.68 26.34 -9.85
N GLY A 146 -5.60 27.63 -9.53
CA GLY A 146 -4.62 28.55 -10.14
C GLY A 146 -4.61 28.53 -11.67
N GLU A 147 -3.44 28.30 -12.27
CA GLU A 147 -3.26 28.24 -13.72
C GLU A 147 -3.99 27.06 -14.37
N LEU A 148 -4.13 25.92 -13.68
CA LEU A 148 -4.87 24.78 -14.20
C LEU A 148 -6.37 25.13 -14.37
N ARG A 149 -6.94 25.86 -13.41
CA ARG A 149 -8.33 26.36 -13.51
C ARG A 149 -8.53 27.27 -14.72
N LYS A 150 -7.58 28.18 -14.98
CA LYS A 150 -7.62 29.06 -16.16
C LYS A 150 -7.56 28.26 -17.46
N LYS A 151 -6.69 27.24 -17.53
CA LYS A 151 -6.59 26.34 -18.69
C LYS A 151 -7.90 25.61 -18.96
N VAL A 152 -8.53 25.05 -17.92
CA VAL A 152 -9.82 24.36 -18.07
C VAL A 152 -10.92 25.32 -18.55
N HIS A 153 -10.96 26.53 -18.00
CA HIS A 153 -11.90 27.57 -18.45
C HIS A 153 -11.73 27.94 -19.92
N ILE A 154 -10.50 28.22 -20.36
CA ILE A 154 -10.20 28.52 -21.77
C ILE A 154 -10.58 27.34 -22.66
N GLY A 155 -10.30 26.11 -22.21
CA GLY A 155 -10.67 24.89 -22.92
C GLY A 155 -12.16 24.78 -23.21
N PHE A 156 -13.02 24.95 -22.20
CA PHE A 156 -14.48 24.94 -22.40
C PHE A 156 -14.99 26.09 -23.26
N SER A 157 -14.39 27.28 -23.12
CA SER A 157 -14.70 28.43 -23.98
C SER A 157 -14.39 28.12 -25.45
N ASN A 158 -13.29 27.43 -25.74
CA ASN A 158 -12.89 27.10 -27.10
C ASN A 158 -13.71 25.96 -27.72
N ILE A 159 -14.13 24.97 -26.91
CA ILE A 159 -14.88 23.82 -27.41
C ILE A 159 -16.33 24.19 -27.75
N GLY A 160 -16.98 25.02 -26.92
CA GLY A 160 -18.42 25.27 -27.04
C GLY A 160 -18.88 26.69 -26.68
N GLY A 161 -17.95 27.64 -26.51
CA GLY A 161 -18.30 29.01 -26.11
C GLY A 161 -18.73 29.15 -24.65
N PHE A 162 -18.50 28.13 -23.83
CA PHE A 162 -18.94 28.11 -22.43
C PHE A 162 -17.99 28.89 -21.53
N ASN A 163 -18.38 30.11 -21.18
CA ASN A 163 -17.63 30.98 -20.28
C ASN A 163 -17.82 30.57 -18.81
N ASN A 164 -16.78 30.81 -18.00
CA ASN A 164 -16.75 30.55 -16.54
C ASN A 164 -16.99 29.10 -16.12
N VAL A 165 -16.82 28.13 -17.02
CA VAL A 165 -16.90 26.69 -16.71
C VAL A 165 -15.52 26.15 -16.34
N ILE A 166 -15.45 25.34 -15.28
CA ILE A 166 -14.19 24.71 -14.81
C ILE A 166 -14.29 23.18 -14.71
N GLY A 167 -15.39 22.62 -15.20
CA GLY A 167 -15.66 21.19 -15.20
C GLY A 167 -17.06 20.93 -15.73
N ALA A 168 -17.26 19.75 -16.31
CA ALA A 168 -18.57 19.23 -16.70
C ALA A 168 -18.92 18.08 -15.77
N ILE A 169 -20.14 18.09 -15.22
CA ILE A 169 -20.62 17.09 -14.27
C ILE A 169 -21.72 16.23 -14.92
N ASP A 170 -21.64 14.93 -14.73
CA ASP A 170 -22.71 14.01 -15.11
C ASP A 170 -22.69 12.73 -14.25
N GLY A 171 -23.81 12.02 -14.21
CA GLY A 171 -24.00 10.75 -13.52
C GLY A 171 -24.03 9.57 -14.50
N THR A 172 -23.38 8.46 -14.13
CA THR A 172 -23.43 7.21 -14.90
C THR A 172 -23.62 5.99 -14.01
N HIS A 173 -24.21 4.94 -14.58
CA HIS A 173 -24.39 3.65 -13.90
C HIS A 173 -23.25 2.70 -14.25
N ILE A 174 -22.55 2.23 -13.22
CA ILE A 174 -21.68 1.07 -13.32
C ILE A 174 -22.53 -0.17 -13.12
N ILE A 175 -22.75 -0.90 -14.22
CA ILE A 175 -23.54 -2.12 -14.22
C ILE A 175 -22.78 -3.23 -13.49
N LEU A 176 -23.44 -3.86 -12.54
CA LEU A 176 -22.95 -5.05 -11.87
C LEU A 176 -23.41 -6.27 -12.65
N GLU A 177 -22.46 -7.13 -12.99
CA GLU A 177 -22.72 -8.39 -13.70
C GLU A 177 -23.67 -9.30 -12.90
N THR A 178 -23.49 -9.30 -11.58
CA THR A 178 -24.27 -10.14 -10.67
C THR A 178 -24.86 -9.32 -9.52
N ALA A 179 -25.94 -9.84 -8.96
CA ALA A 179 -26.57 -9.27 -7.78
C ALA A 179 -25.58 -9.22 -6.61
N PRO A 180 -25.50 -8.10 -5.87
CA PRO A 180 -24.73 -8.04 -4.63
C PRO A 180 -25.19 -9.11 -3.63
N LEU A 181 -24.25 -9.68 -2.88
CA LEU A 181 -24.54 -10.71 -1.87
C LEU A 181 -25.36 -10.17 -0.69
N LYS A 182 -25.26 -8.87 -0.43
CA LYS A 182 -25.98 -8.19 0.64
C LYS A 182 -26.95 -7.20 0.02
N GLN A 183 -28.22 -7.30 0.41
CA GLN A 183 -29.30 -6.39 0.02
C GLN A 183 -29.35 -6.13 -1.50
N PRO A 184 -29.38 -7.15 -2.37
CA PRO A 184 -29.38 -6.96 -3.82
C PRO A 184 -30.49 -6.03 -4.32
N GLU A 185 -31.64 -6.02 -3.64
CA GLU A 185 -32.82 -5.21 -3.96
C GLU A 185 -32.51 -3.71 -4.02
N ILE A 186 -31.59 -3.20 -3.20
CA ILE A 186 -31.27 -1.76 -3.19
C ILE A 186 -30.47 -1.34 -4.43
N TYR A 187 -29.83 -2.28 -5.13
CA TYR A 187 -29.01 -2.00 -6.31
C TYR A 187 -29.78 -2.21 -7.63
N TRP A 188 -31.02 -2.71 -7.56
CA TRP A 188 -31.85 -3.01 -8.72
C TRP A 188 -32.49 -1.75 -9.31
N ASN A 189 -31.93 -1.24 -10.41
CA ASN A 189 -32.34 0.03 -10.99
C ASN A 189 -33.62 -0.06 -11.85
N ARG A 190 -34.15 1.10 -12.25
CA ARG A 190 -35.36 1.23 -13.11
C ARG A 190 -35.19 0.59 -14.49
N LYS A 191 -33.95 0.37 -14.95
CA LYS A 191 -33.60 -0.31 -16.20
C LYS A 191 -33.49 -1.84 -16.04
N LYS A 192 -33.94 -2.40 -14.92
CA LYS A 192 -33.91 -3.84 -14.61
C LYS A 192 -32.48 -4.41 -14.64
N LYS A 193 -31.51 -3.65 -14.11
CA LYS A 193 -30.12 -4.08 -13.94
C LYS A 193 -29.63 -3.76 -12.54
N TYR A 194 -28.71 -4.57 -12.01
CA TYR A 194 -27.96 -4.20 -10.81
C TYR A 194 -26.92 -3.14 -11.17
N SER A 195 -26.86 -2.05 -10.41
CA SER A 195 -25.87 -1.00 -10.67
C SER A 195 -25.53 -0.20 -9.42
N ILE A 196 -24.35 0.41 -9.44
CA ILE A 196 -23.97 1.52 -8.59
C ILE A 196 -23.85 2.79 -9.44
N GLN A 197 -24.05 3.94 -8.82
CA GLN A 197 -23.87 5.23 -9.47
C GLN A 197 -22.45 5.75 -9.28
N CYS A 198 -21.98 6.45 -10.30
CA CYS A 198 -20.77 7.23 -10.33
C CYS A 198 -21.14 8.60 -10.87
N GLN A 199 -21.08 9.63 -10.03
CA GLN A 199 -21.12 11.01 -10.48
C GLN A 199 -19.69 11.48 -10.64
N SER A 200 -19.42 12.24 -11.69
CA SER A 200 -18.06 12.61 -12.00
C SER A 200 -17.98 13.97 -12.64
N ILE A 201 -16.89 14.66 -12.34
CA ILE A 201 -16.55 15.94 -12.93
C ILE A 201 -15.32 15.74 -13.80
N VAL A 202 -15.41 16.17 -15.06
CA VAL A 202 -14.32 16.10 -16.04
C VAL A 202 -13.91 17.48 -16.51
N ASP A 203 -12.65 17.62 -16.90
CA ASP A 203 -12.17 18.81 -17.58
C ASP A 203 -12.61 18.85 -19.06
N HIS A 204 -12.20 19.89 -19.77
CA HIS A 204 -12.46 20.09 -21.20
C HIS A 204 -11.94 18.96 -22.12
N ASN A 205 -11.00 18.12 -21.66
CA ASN A 205 -10.48 16.97 -22.39
C ASN A 205 -11.17 15.65 -22.01
N GLY A 206 -12.18 15.70 -21.14
CA GLY A 206 -12.83 14.50 -20.62
C GLY A 206 -12.00 13.76 -19.55
N ILE A 207 -11.01 14.42 -18.95
CA ILE A 207 -10.20 13.85 -17.87
C ILE A 207 -10.90 14.10 -16.53
N PHE A 208 -11.07 13.05 -15.73
CA PHE A 208 -11.66 13.14 -14.39
C PHE A 208 -10.83 14.06 -13.48
N ILE A 209 -11.50 15.05 -12.90
CA ILE A 209 -10.94 15.97 -11.89
C ILE A 209 -11.58 15.79 -10.51
N ASP A 210 -12.76 15.17 -10.47
CA ASP A 210 -13.42 14.72 -9.25
C ASP A 210 -14.43 13.60 -9.56
N TYR A 211 -14.76 12.78 -8.56
CA TYR A 211 -15.81 11.78 -8.67
C TYR A 211 -16.33 11.30 -7.32
N GLU A 212 -17.61 10.95 -7.28
CA GLU A 212 -18.29 10.28 -6.18
C GLU A 212 -18.90 8.97 -6.69
N ILE A 213 -18.70 7.87 -5.96
CA ILE A 213 -19.11 6.53 -6.40
C ILE A 213 -19.61 5.68 -5.22
N GLY A 214 -20.61 4.85 -5.48
CA GLY A 214 -21.03 3.80 -4.55
C GLY A 214 -22.49 3.87 -4.13
N TRP A 215 -23.20 4.92 -4.55
CA TRP A 215 -24.64 5.02 -4.34
C TRP A 215 -25.39 3.90 -5.09
N PRO A 216 -26.42 3.30 -4.49
CA PRO A 216 -27.21 2.28 -5.18
C PRO A 216 -27.91 2.83 -6.43
N GLY A 217 -28.03 2.00 -7.46
CA GLY A 217 -28.62 2.36 -8.76
C GLY A 217 -29.99 3.08 -8.74
N PRO A 218 -30.91 2.81 -7.80
CA PRO A 218 -32.20 3.51 -7.71
C PRO A 218 -32.15 4.91 -7.10
N VAL A 219 -31.03 5.32 -6.49
CA VAL A 219 -30.88 6.65 -5.88
C VAL A 219 -31.08 7.73 -6.96
N HIS A 220 -31.61 8.90 -6.59
CA HIS A 220 -31.75 10.00 -7.54
C HIS A 220 -30.43 10.75 -7.66
N ASP A 221 -30.06 11.16 -8.87
CA ASP A 221 -28.82 11.91 -9.16
C ASP A 221 -28.71 13.21 -8.34
N ALA A 222 -29.83 13.80 -7.91
CA ALA A 222 -29.84 14.97 -7.03
C ALA A 222 -29.38 14.69 -5.58
N LYS A 223 -29.24 13.42 -5.20
CA LYS A 223 -28.73 12.96 -3.89
C LYS A 223 -27.29 12.46 -3.96
N VAL A 224 -26.76 12.27 -5.16
CA VAL A 224 -25.41 11.82 -5.44
C VAL A 224 -24.55 13.04 -5.69
#